data_AF-A0ABD3MW53-F1
#
_entry.id   AF-A0ABD3MW53-F1
#
_cell.length_a   1.000
_cell.length_b   1.000
_cell.length_c   1.000
_cell.angle_alpha   90.00
_cell.angle_beta   90.00
_cell.angle_gamma   90.00
#
_symmetry.space_group_name_H-M   'P 1'
#
loop_
_entity.id
_entity.type
_entity.pdbx_description
1 polymer ?
#
loop_
_entity_poly.entity_id
_entity_poly.type
_entity_poly.pdbx_seq_one_letter_code
_entity_poly.pdbx_strand_id
1 'polypeptide(L)'
;MNEEETTLLTSTSSQSLPAASQPPRPAAASSNQMAKLREANAKYKNLLKMAKERIQEQEVVLEERRSEIKHLNNQLHEANQQINTLQSTAATTRSSPSAPYQEDNTTILRVCQRIKDETDNTEGETDETNAGAAASDDSFEIWALIEYEIDSSDNANADNAFSSPGKRFKQWKKFVNESALSDYIRRDTGEPLSLPPYSLSPDQSANIEKESKKAVASITEEFRRFRVRAEVAKKQADATVRALHSNSVQTTRMRIEGQDIESELAQAKLSSLRKEMAELESRWKESYDVLLAENEKLKSSGAEALLAAQWRHRYEACLKEKEDAVTNLEMEREKVLELQENRRKADAGKYETKYRDLKESFRLYRKKAKEIFLAQQQGETGFMPSLHDSGAENAKISYLKNLMVNYLGSDVSVRDHMEPAIATVLNFTEEELDKIKKAKGQSDSWW
;
A
#
# COMPACT_ATOMS: atom_id res chain seq x y z
N MET A 1 -48.96 -9.90 79.79
CA MET A 1 -48.96 -11.36 79.58
C MET A 1 -47.51 -11.74 79.34
N ASN A 2 -46.72 -11.64 80.40
CA ASN A 2 -46.41 -12.71 81.37
C ASN A 2 -45.35 -13.60 80.75
N GLU A 3 -44.18 -13.88 81.34
CA GLU A 3 -43.61 -13.74 82.67
C GLU A 3 -42.08 -13.95 82.44
N GLU A 4 -41.16 -13.15 83.01
CA GLU A 4 -40.47 -13.42 84.30
C GLU A 4 -39.54 -14.67 84.22
N GLU A 5 -38.28 -14.72 84.68
CA GLU A 5 -37.58 -14.06 85.78
C GLU A 5 -36.05 -14.33 85.73
N THR A 6 -35.24 -13.32 86.08
CA THR A 6 -34.22 -13.27 87.18
C THR A 6 -33.13 -14.37 87.27
N THR A 7 -31.81 -14.07 87.26
CA THR A 7 -31.07 -13.57 88.45
C THR A 7 -29.59 -13.15 88.20
N LEU A 8 -29.27 -11.93 88.67
CA LEU A 8 -28.15 -11.48 89.55
C LEU A 8 -26.69 -11.83 89.20
N LEU A 9 -25.86 -10.84 88.83
CA LEU A 9 -25.09 -9.88 89.66
C LEU A 9 -23.86 -10.47 90.40
N THR A 10 -22.66 -10.03 89.99
CA THR A 10 -21.58 -9.71 90.94
C THR A 10 -20.65 -8.65 90.36
N SER A 11 -20.41 -7.64 91.18
CA SER A 11 -19.73 -6.38 90.89
C SER A 11 -18.32 -6.41 91.47
N THR A 12 -17.31 -5.99 90.69
CA THR A 12 -16.03 -5.43 91.21
C THR A 12 -15.32 -4.75 90.03
N SER A 13 -15.41 -3.42 89.90
CA SER A 13 -14.55 -2.39 90.50
C SER A 13 -13.17 -2.23 89.82
N SER A 14 -13.04 -1.10 89.12
CA SER A 14 -11.88 -0.19 89.07
C SER A 14 -10.58 -0.62 88.37
N GLN A 15 -10.29 -0.01 87.20
CA GLN A 15 -9.27 1.04 87.01
C GLN A 15 -8.89 1.23 85.53
N SER A 16 -8.94 2.48 85.09
CA SER A 16 -8.42 3.04 83.85
C SER A 16 -6.89 2.95 83.77
N LEU A 17 -6.32 2.71 82.58
CA LEU A 17 -5.03 3.25 82.05
C LEU A 17 -4.87 2.86 80.55
N PRO A 18 -3.97 3.51 79.78
CA PRO A 18 -4.24 3.93 78.39
C PRO A 18 -3.78 2.95 77.30
N ALA A 19 -4.27 3.24 76.10
CA ALA A 19 -4.05 2.57 74.83
C ALA A 19 -2.60 2.13 74.58
N ALA A 20 -2.41 0.81 74.44
CA ALA A 20 -1.24 0.22 73.80
C ALA A 20 -1.34 0.43 72.28
N SER A 21 -0.49 1.32 71.76
CA SER A 21 -0.27 1.54 70.33
C SER A 21 0.28 0.28 69.67
N GLN A 22 -0.54 -0.39 68.86
CA GLN A 22 -0.08 -1.40 67.91
C GLN A 22 0.86 -0.78 66.87
N PRO A 23 1.92 -1.50 66.44
CA PRO A 23 2.79 -1.03 65.36
C PRO A 23 2.04 -0.97 64.02
N PRO A 24 2.29 0.04 63.17
CA PRO A 24 1.63 0.17 61.87
C PRO A 24 2.09 -0.95 60.93
N ARG A 25 1.15 -1.80 60.51
CA ARG A 25 1.37 -2.89 59.56
C ARG A 25 1.83 -2.36 58.17
N PRO A 26 2.83 -2.97 57.52
CA PRO A 26 3.32 -2.59 56.18
C PRO A 26 2.45 -3.13 55.03
N ALA A 27 1.13 -3.16 55.18
CA ALA A 27 0.22 -3.83 54.23
C ALA A 27 -0.04 -3.02 52.93
N ALA A 28 0.14 -1.70 52.95
CA ALA A 28 -0.23 -0.83 51.82
C ALA A 28 0.72 -0.94 50.62
N ALA A 29 2.02 -1.19 50.84
CA ALA A 29 3.00 -1.29 49.75
C ALA A 29 2.85 -2.58 48.92
N SER A 30 2.52 -3.70 49.58
CA SER A 30 2.26 -4.99 48.93
C SER A 30 0.97 -4.96 48.07
N SER A 31 -0.06 -4.25 48.54
CA SER A 31 -1.32 -4.09 47.79
C SER A 31 -1.13 -3.39 46.44
N ASN A 32 -0.33 -2.32 46.40
CA ASN A 32 -0.05 -1.60 45.15
C ASN A 32 0.78 -2.42 44.16
N GLN A 33 1.70 -3.26 44.64
CA GLN A 33 2.48 -4.15 43.77
C GLN A 33 1.59 -5.24 43.16
N MET A 34 0.66 -5.79 43.94
CA MET A 34 -0.33 -6.76 43.44
C MET A 34 -1.31 -6.14 42.43
N ALA A 35 -1.70 -4.88 42.60
CA ALA A 35 -2.52 -4.17 41.63
C ALA A 35 -1.81 -4.01 40.28
N LYS A 36 -0.53 -3.60 40.28
CA LYS A 36 0.30 -3.49 39.08
C LYS A 36 0.47 -4.83 38.35
N LEU A 37 0.68 -5.91 39.10
CA LEU A 37 0.79 -7.26 38.52
C LEU A 37 -0.52 -7.73 37.88
N ARG A 38 -1.68 -7.38 38.47
CA ARG A 38 -2.99 -7.68 37.86
C ARG A 38 -3.20 -6.88 36.57
N GLU A 39 -2.82 -5.61 36.55
CA GLU A 39 -2.94 -4.76 35.36
C GLU A 39 -2.01 -5.25 34.24
N ALA A 40 -0.76 -5.61 34.56
CA ALA A 40 0.16 -6.19 33.59
C ALA A 40 -0.37 -7.52 33.01
N ASN A 41 -0.89 -8.41 33.86
CA ASN A 41 -1.52 -9.65 33.42
C ASN A 41 -2.75 -9.42 32.52
N ALA A 42 -3.56 -8.40 32.81
CA ALA A 42 -4.68 -8.02 31.95
C ALA A 42 -4.21 -7.54 30.57
N LYS A 43 -3.14 -6.74 30.51
CA LYS A 43 -2.52 -6.30 29.25
C LYS A 43 -1.98 -7.47 28.44
N TYR A 44 -1.28 -8.42 29.07
CA TYR A 44 -0.78 -9.62 28.38
C TYR A 44 -1.92 -10.49 27.84
N LYS A 45 -3.00 -10.66 28.60
CA LYS A 45 -4.19 -11.39 28.12
C LYS A 45 -4.83 -10.73 26.90
N ASN A 46 -4.97 -9.41 26.90
CA ASN A 46 -5.48 -8.67 25.75
C ASN A 46 -4.56 -8.79 24.53
N LEU A 47 -3.25 -8.72 24.74
CA LEU A 47 -2.29 -8.88 23.65
C LEU A 47 -2.32 -10.30 23.06
N LEU A 48 -2.41 -11.34 23.90
CA LEU A 48 -2.58 -12.72 23.44
C LEU A 48 -3.89 -12.90 22.67
N LYS A 49 -4.97 -12.27 23.11
CA LYS A 49 -6.26 -12.30 22.43
C LYS A 49 -6.16 -11.69 21.03
N MET A 50 -5.59 -10.50 20.90
CA MET A 50 -5.40 -9.86 19.59
C MET A 50 -4.45 -10.67 18.68
N ALA A 51 -3.39 -11.26 19.23
CA ALA A 51 -2.50 -12.12 18.47
C ALA A 51 -3.24 -13.37 17.94
N LYS A 52 -4.10 -13.97 18.75
CA LYS A 52 -4.92 -15.12 18.36
C LYS A 52 -5.96 -14.76 17.28
N GLU A 53 -6.65 -13.63 17.44
CA GLU A 53 -7.60 -13.12 16.42
C GLU A 53 -6.88 -12.86 15.09
N ARG A 54 -5.70 -12.24 15.12
CA ARG A 54 -4.91 -11.98 13.91
C ARG A 54 -4.42 -13.26 13.22
N ILE A 55 -4.03 -14.28 13.98
CA ILE A 55 -3.67 -15.60 13.41
C ILE A 55 -4.90 -16.24 12.76
N GLN A 56 -6.06 -16.19 13.41
CA GLN A 56 -7.30 -16.75 12.87
C GLN A 56 -7.74 -16.04 11.59
N GLU A 57 -7.63 -14.72 11.51
CA GLU A 57 -7.88 -13.97 10.27
C GLU A 57 -6.92 -14.38 9.14
N GLN A 58 -5.64 -14.58 9.46
CA GLN A 58 -4.66 -15.06 8.48
C GLN A 58 -4.96 -16.49 7.99
N GLU A 59 -5.43 -17.37 8.86
CA GLU A 59 -5.84 -18.72 8.50
C GLU A 59 -7.03 -18.71 7.53
N VAL A 60 -8.03 -17.84 7.76
CA VAL A 60 -9.18 -17.68 6.84
C VAL A 60 -8.71 -17.21 5.45
N VAL A 61 -7.86 -16.19 5.39
CA VAL A 61 -7.32 -15.69 4.11
C VAL A 61 -6.49 -16.75 3.38
N LEU A 62 -5.71 -17.56 4.11
CA LEU A 62 -4.96 -18.66 3.52
C LEU A 62 -5.88 -19.74 2.95
N GLU A 63 -7.00 -20.03 3.60
CA GLU A 63 -7.98 -21.02 3.12
C GLU A 63 -8.73 -20.53 1.87
N GLU A 64 -9.07 -19.24 1.82
CA GLU A 64 -9.64 -18.61 0.61
C GLU A 64 -8.67 -18.73 -0.58
N ARG A 65 -7.39 -18.40 -0.37
CA ARG A 65 -6.36 -18.54 -1.43
C ARG A 65 -6.14 -19.98 -1.85
N ARG A 66 -6.22 -20.95 -0.93
CA ARG A 66 -6.15 -22.38 -1.27
C ARG A 66 -7.33 -22.81 -2.13
N SER A 67 -8.52 -22.31 -1.82
CA SER A 67 -9.74 -22.56 -2.61
C SER A 67 -9.64 -21.96 -4.01
N GLU A 68 -9.10 -20.75 -4.13
CA GLU A 68 -8.86 -20.08 -5.43
C GLU A 68 -7.83 -20.85 -6.28
N ILE A 69 -6.70 -21.28 -5.69
CA ILE A 69 -5.70 -22.11 -6.39
C ILE A 69 -6.34 -23.41 -6.90
N LYS A 70 -7.18 -24.06 -6.08
CA LYS A 70 -7.90 -25.27 -6.48
C LYS A 70 -8.84 -25.00 -7.66
N HIS A 71 -9.55 -23.86 -7.63
CA HIS A 71 -10.43 -23.46 -8.72
C HIS A 71 -9.67 -23.20 -10.03
N LEU A 72 -8.57 -22.44 -9.98
CA LEU A 72 -7.73 -22.17 -11.15
C LEU A 72 -7.10 -23.44 -11.74
N ASN A 73 -6.66 -24.38 -10.89
CA ASN A 73 -6.13 -25.65 -11.36
C ASN A 73 -7.20 -26.49 -12.08
N ASN A 74 -8.45 -26.47 -11.61
CA ASN A 74 -9.56 -27.14 -12.29
C ASN A 74 -9.84 -26.50 -13.67
N GLN A 75 -9.87 -25.16 -13.76
CA GLN A 75 -10.04 -24.47 -15.04
C GLN A 75 -8.91 -24.79 -16.03
N LEU A 76 -7.66 -24.83 -15.56
CA LEU A 76 -6.51 -25.18 -16.39
C LEU A 76 -6.62 -26.63 -16.89
N HIS A 77 -7.09 -27.54 -16.03
CA HIS A 77 -7.34 -28.93 -16.41
C HIS A 77 -8.43 -29.05 -17.49
N GLU A 78 -9.54 -28.33 -17.36
CA GLU A 78 -10.62 -28.29 -18.36
C GLU A 78 -10.13 -27.70 -19.69
N ALA A 79 -9.39 -26.60 -19.67
CA ALA A 79 -8.82 -25.99 -20.87
C ALA A 79 -7.87 -26.96 -21.62
N ASN A 80 -7.02 -27.68 -20.88
CA ASN A 80 -6.15 -28.70 -21.48
C ASN A 80 -6.93 -29.87 -22.09
N GLN A 81 -8.05 -30.28 -21.49
CA GLN A 81 -8.91 -31.29 -22.09
C GLN A 81 -9.49 -30.79 -23.43
N GLN A 82 -9.97 -29.55 -23.49
CA GLN A 82 -10.50 -28.96 -24.73
C GLN A 82 -9.45 -28.90 -25.85
N ILE A 83 -8.20 -28.53 -25.53
CA ILE A 83 -7.10 -28.50 -26.49
C ILE A 83 -6.86 -29.89 -27.10
N ASN A 84 -6.85 -30.94 -26.27
CA ASN A 84 -6.66 -32.32 -26.75
C ASN A 84 -7.81 -32.77 -27.68
N THR A 85 -9.05 -32.34 -27.41
CA THR A 85 -10.20 -32.64 -28.27
C THR A 85 -10.11 -31.94 -29.63
N LEU A 86 -9.62 -30.70 -29.68
CA LEU A 86 -9.42 -29.97 -30.92
C LEU A 86 -8.26 -30.54 -31.77
N GLN A 87 -7.20 -31.03 -31.12
CA GLN A 87 -6.08 -31.64 -31.85
C GLN A 87 -6.44 -33.00 -32.47
N SER A 88 -7.29 -33.80 -31.81
CA SER A 88 -7.72 -35.10 -32.34
C SER A 88 -8.71 -34.97 -33.51
N THR A 89 -9.51 -33.90 -33.58
CA THR A 89 -10.44 -33.65 -34.69
C THR A 89 -9.72 -33.14 -35.95
N ALA A 90 -8.64 -32.37 -35.82
CA ALA A 90 -7.88 -31.83 -36.95
C ALA A 90 -7.07 -32.88 -37.74
N ALA A 91 -6.72 -34.01 -37.12
CA ALA A 91 -5.89 -35.05 -37.73
C ALA A 91 -6.64 -35.94 -38.76
N THR A 92 -7.98 -35.96 -38.73
CA THR A 92 -8.78 -36.93 -39.50
C THR A 92 -9.13 -36.46 -40.93
N THR A 93 -8.90 -35.19 -41.28
CA THR A 93 -9.47 -34.58 -42.51
C THR A 93 -8.51 -34.44 -43.70
N ARG A 94 -7.32 -35.07 -43.68
CA ARG A 94 -6.34 -34.97 -44.79
C ARG A 94 -6.06 -36.31 -45.47
N SER A 95 -6.92 -36.71 -46.42
CA SER A 95 -6.48 -37.55 -47.55
C SER A 95 -7.48 -37.48 -48.72
N SER A 96 -7.00 -37.10 -49.91
CA SER A 96 -7.29 -37.70 -51.24
C SER A 96 -7.22 -36.65 -52.38
N PRO A 97 -6.39 -36.84 -53.44
CA PRO A 97 -6.35 -35.99 -54.63
C PRO A 97 -7.23 -36.54 -55.77
N SER A 98 -8.05 -35.69 -56.41
CA SER A 98 -8.99 -36.08 -57.48
C SER A 98 -8.56 -35.64 -58.88
N ALA A 99 -8.96 -36.47 -59.86
CA ALA A 99 -8.79 -36.39 -61.30
C ALA A 99 -9.42 -35.15 -61.99
N PRO A 100 -9.05 -34.82 -63.25
CA PRO A 100 -9.57 -33.66 -63.98
C PRO A 100 -11.02 -33.87 -64.46
N TYR A 101 -11.93 -32.97 -64.07
CA TYR A 101 -13.35 -32.97 -64.45
C TYR A 101 -13.61 -32.00 -65.61
N GLN A 102 -14.56 -32.37 -66.49
CA GLN A 102 -15.08 -31.55 -67.58
C GLN A 102 -15.90 -30.35 -67.04
N GLU A 103 -15.71 -29.17 -67.64
CA GLU A 103 -16.15 -27.86 -67.12
C GLU A 103 -17.62 -27.50 -67.34
N ASP A 104 -18.44 -28.37 -67.96
CA ASP A 104 -19.72 -27.94 -68.53
C ASP A 104 -20.90 -27.88 -67.52
N ASN A 105 -20.77 -28.43 -66.30
CA ASN A 105 -21.86 -28.52 -65.30
C ASN A 105 -21.46 -27.99 -63.89
N THR A 106 -20.68 -26.90 -63.82
CA THR A 106 -20.20 -26.36 -62.53
C THR A 106 -20.64 -24.93 -62.32
N THR A 107 -21.30 -24.63 -61.20
CA THR A 107 -21.74 -23.29 -60.81
C THR A 107 -20.74 -22.69 -59.81
N ILE A 108 -20.30 -21.46 -60.04
CA ILE A 108 -19.44 -20.71 -59.12
C ILE A 108 -20.21 -20.33 -57.85
N LEU A 109 -19.72 -20.77 -56.69
CA LEU A 109 -20.29 -20.38 -55.39
C LEU A 109 -19.66 -19.09 -54.85
N ARG A 110 -18.32 -19.00 -54.87
CA ARG A 110 -17.57 -17.83 -54.39
C ARG A 110 -16.11 -17.85 -54.80
N VAL A 111 -15.50 -16.68 -54.75
CA VAL A 111 -14.03 -16.53 -54.79
C VAL A 111 -13.50 -16.62 -53.36
N CYS A 112 -12.67 -17.62 -53.08
CA CYS A 112 -12.07 -17.83 -51.76
C CYS A 112 -10.83 -16.97 -51.54
N GLN A 113 -9.99 -16.84 -52.56
CA GLN A 113 -8.70 -16.17 -52.45
C GLN A 113 -8.31 -15.57 -53.81
N ARG A 114 -7.59 -14.45 -53.77
CA ARG A 114 -6.99 -13.84 -54.95
C ARG A 114 -5.52 -13.58 -54.69
N ILE A 115 -4.69 -13.77 -55.70
CA ILE A 115 -3.27 -13.46 -55.69
C ILE A 115 -3.00 -12.64 -56.95
N LYS A 116 -2.28 -11.53 -56.78
CA LYS A 116 -1.78 -10.71 -57.88
C LYS A 116 -0.31 -11.07 -58.05
N ASP A 117 0.02 -11.63 -59.20
CA ASP A 117 1.39 -11.99 -59.54
C ASP A 117 1.93 -10.99 -60.57
N GLU A 118 3.06 -10.38 -60.27
CA GLU A 118 3.75 -9.49 -61.20
C GLU A 118 4.44 -10.36 -62.23
N THR A 119 4.03 -10.26 -63.50
CA THR A 119 4.72 -11.03 -64.55
C THR A 119 6.08 -10.39 -64.76
N ASP A 120 7.11 -11.09 -64.33
CA ASP A 120 8.50 -10.80 -64.65
C ASP A 120 8.69 -10.86 -66.18
N ASN A 121 8.47 -9.73 -66.86
CA ASN A 121 8.81 -9.53 -68.27
C ASN A 121 10.34 -9.40 -68.42
N THR A 122 11.08 -10.38 -67.93
CA THR A 122 12.55 -10.35 -67.79
C THR A 122 13.27 -11.03 -68.95
N GLU A 123 12.64 -11.19 -70.11
CA GLU A 123 13.28 -11.72 -71.31
C GLU A 123 12.88 -10.89 -72.54
N GLY A 124 13.70 -9.88 -72.86
CA GLY A 124 13.48 -9.04 -74.04
C GLY A 124 14.47 -7.89 -74.17
N GLU A 125 15.76 -8.15 -73.99
CA GLU A 125 16.83 -7.23 -74.41
C GLU A 125 16.85 -7.18 -75.96
N THR A 126 15.95 -6.40 -76.56
CA THR A 126 16.05 -6.03 -77.98
C THR A 126 15.87 -4.53 -78.13
N ASP A 127 17.04 -3.91 -78.24
CA ASP A 127 17.44 -2.81 -79.11
C ASP A 127 16.54 -1.57 -79.23
N GLU A 128 17.23 -0.44 -79.10
CA GLU A 128 16.72 0.91 -79.14
C GLU A 128 15.90 1.18 -80.41
N THR A 129 14.70 1.76 -80.24
CA THR A 129 14.14 2.89 -81.01
C THR A 129 12.61 2.80 -81.09
N ASN A 130 11.89 3.49 -80.20
CA ASN A 130 10.92 4.51 -80.64
C ASN A 130 10.33 5.25 -79.44
N ALA A 131 10.45 6.58 -79.48
CA ALA A 131 9.86 7.47 -78.51
C ALA A 131 8.37 7.66 -78.79
N GLY A 132 7.53 7.44 -77.78
CA GLY A 132 6.21 8.06 -77.69
C GLY A 132 5.01 7.12 -77.79
N ALA A 133 4.67 6.45 -76.69
CA ALA A 133 3.28 6.20 -76.31
C ALA A 133 3.20 5.74 -74.85
N ALA A 134 2.42 6.49 -74.06
CA ALA A 134 1.81 6.16 -72.77
C ALA A 134 2.39 4.99 -71.95
N ALA A 135 3.05 5.36 -70.85
CA ALA A 135 3.16 4.52 -69.66
C ALA A 135 1.77 4.06 -69.21
N SER A 136 1.48 2.76 -69.29
CA SER A 136 0.46 2.06 -68.50
C SER A 136 0.27 0.65 -69.07
N ASP A 137 1.16 -0.27 -68.73
CA ASP A 137 0.74 -1.68 -68.70
C ASP A 137 1.51 -2.38 -67.58
N ASP A 138 1.04 -2.17 -66.35
CA ASP A 138 1.30 -3.09 -65.25
C ASP A 138 0.68 -4.43 -65.67
N SER A 139 1.42 -5.23 -66.42
CA SER A 139 1.08 -6.60 -66.76
C SER A 139 1.14 -7.40 -65.47
N PHE A 140 -0.03 -7.65 -64.86
CA PHE A 140 -0.16 -8.56 -63.73
C PHE A 140 -1.13 -9.66 -64.07
N GLU A 141 -0.78 -10.86 -63.65
CA GLU A 141 -1.67 -12.01 -63.74
C GLU A 141 -2.40 -12.18 -62.43
N ILE A 142 -3.71 -12.38 -62.51
CA ILE A 142 -4.56 -12.60 -61.34
C ILE A 142 -4.87 -14.08 -61.24
N TRP A 143 -4.48 -14.70 -60.13
CA TRP A 143 -4.87 -16.06 -59.79
C TRP A 143 -5.98 -16.01 -58.74
N ALA A 144 -7.13 -16.62 -59.04
CA ALA A 144 -8.24 -16.70 -58.11
C ALA A 144 -8.55 -18.16 -57.76
N LEU A 145 -8.68 -18.46 -56.47
CA LEU A 145 -9.17 -19.74 -55.97
C LEU A 145 -10.69 -19.67 -55.92
N ILE A 146 -11.34 -20.40 -56.81
CA ILE A 146 -12.79 -20.38 -56.96
C ILE A 146 -13.37 -21.68 -56.43
N GLU A 147 -14.44 -21.57 -55.63
CA GLU A 147 -15.20 -22.70 -55.13
C GLU A 147 -16.39 -22.94 -56.07
N TYR A 148 -16.46 -24.15 -56.61
CA TYR A 148 -17.48 -24.60 -57.55
C TYR A 148 -18.41 -25.60 -56.88
N GLU A 149 -19.67 -25.64 -57.31
CA GLU A 149 -20.65 -26.67 -56.99
C GLU A 149 -21.03 -27.42 -58.28
N ILE A 150 -20.93 -28.74 -58.27
CA ILE A 150 -21.37 -29.57 -59.39
C ILE A 150 -22.87 -29.82 -59.23
N ASP A 151 -23.66 -29.39 -60.21
CA ASP A 151 -25.07 -29.75 -60.28
C ASP A 151 -25.17 -31.23 -60.65
N SER A 152 -25.39 -32.06 -59.64
CA SER A 152 -25.54 -33.51 -59.78
C SER A 152 -26.95 -33.85 -60.29
N SER A 153 -27.39 -33.26 -61.40
CA SER A 153 -28.73 -33.45 -61.97
C SER A 153 -28.93 -34.82 -62.65
N ASP A 154 -27.85 -35.54 -62.97
CA ASP A 154 -27.93 -36.80 -63.74
C ASP A 154 -28.03 -38.09 -62.90
N ASN A 155 -28.05 -37.98 -61.56
CA ASN A 155 -28.18 -39.17 -60.71
C ASN A 155 -29.66 -39.44 -60.40
N ALA A 156 -30.37 -40.00 -61.38
CA ALA A 156 -31.79 -40.34 -61.38
C ALA A 156 -32.19 -41.50 -60.43
N ASN A 157 -31.62 -41.58 -59.23
CA ASN A 157 -32.09 -42.47 -58.16
C ASN A 157 -32.72 -41.63 -57.04
N ALA A 158 -34.01 -41.38 -57.22
CA ALA A 158 -34.83 -40.37 -56.55
C ALA A 158 -35.34 -40.75 -55.14
N ASP A 159 -34.59 -41.49 -54.33
CA ASP A 159 -35.09 -42.00 -53.03
C ASP A 159 -34.37 -41.49 -51.78
N ASN A 160 -33.44 -40.53 -51.89
CA ASN A 160 -32.87 -39.84 -50.73
C ASN A 160 -32.84 -38.32 -50.93
N ALA A 161 -34.02 -37.71 -50.92
CA ALA A 161 -34.28 -36.29 -51.20
C ALA A 161 -33.88 -35.31 -50.07
N PHE A 162 -33.05 -35.71 -49.11
CA PHE A 162 -32.56 -34.83 -48.06
C PHE A 162 -31.08 -35.11 -47.75
N SER A 163 -30.22 -34.14 -48.03
CA SER A 163 -28.87 -33.99 -47.45
C SER A 163 -27.69 -34.68 -48.14
N SER A 164 -27.46 -34.41 -49.42
CA SER A 164 -26.06 -34.33 -49.88
C SER A 164 -25.83 -32.95 -50.49
N PRO A 165 -25.07 -32.05 -49.84
CA PRO A 165 -24.63 -30.83 -50.50
C PRO A 165 -23.93 -31.23 -51.80
N GLY A 166 -24.17 -30.49 -52.88
CA GLY A 166 -23.50 -30.73 -54.17
C GLY A 166 -22.00 -30.88 -53.94
N LYS A 167 -21.34 -31.71 -54.75
CA LYS A 167 -19.89 -31.91 -54.60
C LYS A 167 -19.21 -30.56 -54.85
N ARG A 168 -18.71 -29.96 -53.77
CA ARG A 168 -17.96 -28.71 -53.82
C ARG A 168 -16.48 -29.00 -53.98
N PHE A 169 -15.84 -28.31 -54.89
CA PHE A 169 -14.40 -28.39 -55.07
C PHE A 169 -13.83 -27.01 -55.32
N LYS A 170 -12.52 -26.87 -55.11
CA LYS A 170 -11.81 -25.59 -55.26
C LYS A 170 -10.78 -25.74 -56.36
N GLN A 171 -10.71 -24.75 -57.24
CA GLN A 171 -9.76 -24.73 -58.34
C GLN A 171 -9.17 -23.34 -58.52
N TRP A 172 -7.88 -23.28 -58.79
CA TRP A 172 -7.20 -22.06 -59.18
C TRP A 172 -7.46 -21.79 -60.66
N LYS A 173 -7.92 -20.58 -60.98
CA LYS A 173 -8.01 -20.07 -62.35
C LYS A 173 -7.20 -18.80 -62.50
N LYS A 174 -6.55 -18.68 -63.66
CA LYS A 174 -5.73 -17.55 -64.06
C LYS A 174 -6.53 -16.58 -64.92
N PHE A 175 -6.35 -15.28 -64.68
CA PHE A 175 -7.01 -14.20 -65.38
C PHE A 175 -5.99 -13.14 -65.76
N VAL A 176 -6.15 -12.55 -66.95
CA VAL A 176 -5.21 -11.55 -67.49
C VAL A 176 -5.39 -10.19 -66.81
N ASN A 177 -6.60 -9.87 -66.34
CA ASN A 177 -6.90 -8.63 -65.66
C ASN A 177 -8.15 -8.79 -64.77
N GLU A 178 -8.41 -7.76 -63.94
CA GLU A 178 -9.54 -7.75 -63.00
C GLU A 178 -10.90 -7.77 -63.72
N SER A 179 -10.97 -7.20 -64.93
CA SER A 179 -12.17 -7.23 -65.77
C SER A 179 -12.49 -8.65 -66.23
N ALA A 180 -11.49 -9.44 -66.65
CA ALA A 180 -11.65 -10.83 -67.05
C ALA A 180 -12.12 -11.72 -65.90
N LEU A 181 -11.60 -11.50 -64.69
CA LEU A 181 -12.09 -12.17 -63.48
C LEU A 181 -13.56 -11.79 -63.18
N SER A 182 -13.87 -10.50 -63.22
CA SER A 182 -15.22 -9.99 -62.95
C SER A 182 -16.24 -10.51 -63.97
N ASP A 183 -15.88 -10.54 -65.25
CA ASP A 183 -16.73 -11.05 -66.33
C ASP A 183 -16.95 -12.56 -66.21
N TYR A 184 -15.91 -13.32 -65.86
CA TYR A 184 -16.00 -14.76 -65.63
C TYR A 184 -17.00 -15.09 -64.52
N ILE A 185 -16.96 -14.34 -63.42
CA ILE A 185 -17.85 -14.54 -62.27
C ILE A 185 -19.28 -14.11 -62.61
N ARG A 186 -19.46 -12.97 -63.30
CA ARG A 186 -20.80 -12.45 -63.66
C ARG A 186 -21.56 -13.36 -64.61
N ARG A 187 -20.86 -14.06 -65.52
CA ARG A 187 -21.50 -14.95 -66.51
C ARG A 187 -22.20 -16.14 -65.87
N ASP A 188 -21.71 -16.61 -64.72
CA ASP A 188 -22.16 -17.86 -64.11
C ASP A 188 -23.19 -17.64 -62.99
N THR A 189 -23.05 -16.58 -62.20
CA THR A 189 -23.92 -16.38 -61.02
C THR A 189 -25.10 -15.44 -61.22
N GLY A 190 -25.11 -14.60 -62.26
CA GLY A 190 -26.14 -13.59 -62.51
C GLY A 190 -26.21 -12.45 -61.47
N GLU A 191 -25.79 -12.71 -60.23
CA GLU A 191 -25.64 -11.77 -59.13
C GLU A 191 -24.14 -11.45 -58.90
N PRO A 192 -23.76 -10.18 -58.66
CA PRO A 192 -22.36 -9.81 -58.45
C PRO A 192 -21.82 -10.36 -57.13
N LEU A 193 -20.99 -11.39 -57.21
CA LEU A 193 -20.23 -11.91 -56.06
C LEU A 193 -19.20 -10.88 -55.57
N SER A 194 -19.11 -10.72 -54.25
CA SER A 194 -18.09 -9.88 -53.60
C SER A 194 -16.72 -10.57 -53.63
N LEU A 195 -15.70 -9.84 -54.10
CA LEU A 195 -14.34 -10.37 -54.26
C LEU A 195 -13.51 -10.12 -52.98
N PRO A 196 -12.86 -11.15 -52.40
CA PRO A 196 -12.00 -10.97 -51.23
C PRO A 196 -10.77 -10.11 -51.57
N PRO A 197 -10.14 -9.40 -50.63
CA PRO A 197 -8.91 -8.65 -50.91
C PRO A 197 -7.79 -9.57 -51.43
N TYR A 198 -6.83 -9.01 -52.17
CA TYR A 198 -5.67 -9.77 -52.61
C TYR A 198 -4.88 -10.29 -51.41
N SER A 199 -4.38 -11.50 -51.55
CA SER A 199 -3.42 -12.07 -50.62
C SER A 199 -2.13 -11.26 -50.71
N LEU A 200 -1.46 -11.13 -49.57
CA LEU A 200 -0.16 -10.49 -49.50
C LEU A 200 0.81 -11.18 -50.44
N SER A 201 1.65 -10.39 -51.13
CA SER A 201 2.75 -10.96 -51.91
C SER A 201 3.72 -11.72 -51.00
N PRO A 202 4.52 -12.66 -51.52
CA PRO A 202 5.53 -13.35 -50.72
C PRO A 202 6.45 -12.38 -49.96
N ASP A 203 6.85 -11.27 -50.59
CA ASP A 203 7.68 -10.25 -49.95
C ASP A 203 6.94 -9.46 -48.87
N GLN A 204 5.67 -9.10 -49.11
CA GLN A 204 4.84 -8.45 -48.09
C GLN A 204 4.60 -9.37 -46.89
N SER A 205 4.31 -10.65 -47.14
CA SER A 205 4.13 -11.65 -46.10
C SER A 205 5.42 -11.86 -45.29
N ALA A 206 6.57 -11.96 -45.96
CA ALA A 206 7.87 -12.08 -45.30
C ALA A 206 8.21 -10.83 -44.46
N ASN A 207 7.90 -9.64 -44.96
CA ASN A 207 8.10 -8.39 -44.23
C ASN A 207 7.21 -8.31 -42.98
N ILE A 208 5.92 -8.67 -43.10
CA ILE A 208 4.99 -8.71 -41.97
C ILE A 208 5.43 -9.76 -40.95
N GLU A 209 5.91 -10.93 -41.39
CA GLU A 209 6.43 -11.95 -40.47
C GLU A 209 7.67 -11.45 -39.72
N LYS A 210 8.59 -10.78 -40.42
CA LYS A 210 9.78 -10.17 -39.82
C LYS A 210 9.43 -9.07 -38.83
N GLU A 211 8.48 -8.20 -39.17
CA GLU A 211 7.97 -7.14 -38.30
C GLU A 211 7.29 -7.71 -37.06
N SER A 212 6.44 -8.72 -37.24
CA SER A 212 5.76 -9.42 -36.16
C SER A 212 6.76 -10.08 -35.20
N LYS A 213 7.80 -10.74 -35.74
CA LYS A 213 8.89 -11.32 -34.92
C LYS A 213 9.64 -10.24 -34.15
N LYS A 214 9.90 -9.08 -34.77
CA LYS A 214 10.54 -7.94 -34.11
C LYS A 214 9.67 -7.35 -32.99
N ALA A 215 8.36 -7.22 -33.21
CA ALA A 215 7.41 -6.75 -32.21
C ALA A 215 7.35 -7.70 -31.02
N VAL A 216 7.23 -9.02 -31.26
CA VAL A 216 7.25 -10.03 -30.19
C VAL A 216 8.56 -10.00 -29.41
N ALA A 217 9.71 -9.87 -30.07
CA ALA A 217 10.99 -9.73 -29.40
C ALA A 217 11.07 -8.47 -28.53
N SER A 218 10.55 -7.34 -29.03
CA SER A 218 10.48 -6.07 -28.28
C SER A 218 9.62 -6.21 -27.04
N ILE A 219 8.39 -6.73 -27.18
CA ILE A 219 7.44 -6.92 -26.08
C ILE A 219 8.00 -7.90 -25.05
N THR A 220 8.66 -8.97 -25.48
CA THR A 220 9.29 -9.94 -24.58
C THR A 220 10.39 -9.30 -23.74
N GLU A 221 11.22 -8.45 -24.34
CA GLU A 221 12.26 -7.71 -23.64
C GLU A 221 11.66 -6.65 -22.70
N GLU A 222 10.61 -5.96 -23.10
CA GLU A 222 9.88 -5.04 -22.22
C GLU A 222 9.25 -5.74 -21.01
N PHE A 223 8.67 -6.92 -21.21
CA PHE A 223 8.11 -7.72 -20.11
C PHE A 223 9.21 -8.19 -19.15
N ARG A 224 10.36 -8.61 -19.69
CA ARG A 224 11.55 -8.92 -18.88
C ARG A 224 12.00 -7.71 -18.06
N ARG A 225 12.10 -6.52 -18.67
CA ARG A 225 12.46 -5.27 -17.98
C ARG A 225 11.43 -4.88 -16.94
N PHE A 226 10.14 -5.03 -17.24
CA PHE A 226 9.05 -4.77 -16.31
C PHE A 226 9.15 -5.68 -15.08
N ARG A 227 9.34 -7.00 -15.27
CA ARG A 227 9.55 -7.94 -14.16
C ARG A 227 10.74 -7.56 -13.28
N VAL A 228 11.87 -7.17 -13.89
CA VAL A 228 13.04 -6.72 -13.14
C VAL A 228 12.74 -5.43 -12.37
N ARG A 229 12.08 -4.44 -12.99
CA ARG A 229 11.69 -3.18 -12.32
C ARG A 229 10.74 -3.43 -11.16
N ALA A 230 9.73 -4.28 -11.34
CA ALA A 230 8.78 -4.66 -10.30
C ALA A 230 9.47 -5.35 -9.12
N GLU A 231 10.40 -6.27 -9.40
CA GLU A 231 11.18 -6.97 -8.37
C GLU A 231 12.11 -6.00 -7.61
N VAL A 232 12.74 -5.05 -8.31
CA VAL A 232 13.58 -4.01 -7.70
C VAL A 232 12.73 -3.08 -6.83
N ALA A 233 11.58 -2.62 -7.31
CA ALA A 233 10.66 -1.77 -6.57
C ALA A 233 10.15 -2.48 -5.31
N LYS A 234 9.80 -3.76 -5.41
CA LYS A 234 9.43 -4.60 -4.27
C LYS A 234 10.58 -4.70 -3.25
N LYS A 235 11.81 -4.96 -3.70
CA LYS A 235 12.98 -5.01 -2.81
C LYS A 235 13.27 -3.67 -2.14
N GLN A 236 13.09 -2.55 -2.84
CA GLN A 236 13.24 -1.21 -2.26
C GLN A 236 12.16 -0.91 -1.21
N ALA A 237 10.91 -1.29 -1.48
CA ALA A 237 9.82 -1.18 -0.50
C ALA A 237 10.12 -2.01 0.76
N ASP A 238 10.53 -3.29 0.59
CA ASP A 238 10.90 -4.17 1.69
C ASP A 238 12.11 -3.64 2.49
N ALA A 239 13.10 -3.03 1.82
CA ALA A 239 14.24 -2.40 2.47
C ALA A 239 13.80 -1.17 3.29
N THR A 240 12.87 -0.37 2.78
CA THR A 240 12.31 0.80 3.47
C THR A 240 11.52 0.38 4.71
N VAL A 241 10.68 -0.66 4.61
CA VAL A 241 9.96 -1.24 5.76
C VAL A 241 10.93 -1.76 6.81
N ARG A 242 11.98 -2.47 6.40
CA ARG A 242 13.04 -2.93 7.33
C ARG A 242 13.76 -1.77 7.99
N ALA A 243 14.08 -0.70 7.27
CA ALA A 243 14.70 0.49 7.83
C ALA A 243 13.80 1.16 8.87
N LEU A 244 12.51 1.35 8.55
CA LEU A 244 11.52 1.91 9.47
C LEU A 244 11.35 1.05 10.73
N HIS A 245 11.28 -0.27 10.58
CA HIS A 245 11.23 -1.19 11.73
C HIS A 245 12.49 -1.10 12.58
N SER A 246 13.69 -1.07 11.97
CA SER A 246 14.93 -0.92 12.73
C SER A 246 14.97 0.40 13.52
N ASN A 247 14.51 1.48 12.91
CA ASN A 247 14.52 2.81 13.52
C ASN A 247 13.51 2.88 14.67
N SER A 248 12.30 2.33 14.48
CA SER A 248 11.27 2.22 15.53
C SER A 248 11.71 1.34 16.70
N VAL A 249 12.37 0.20 16.42
CA VAL A 249 12.96 -0.67 17.45
C VAL A 249 14.06 0.08 18.20
N GLN A 250 14.90 0.85 17.50
CA GLN A 250 15.96 1.65 18.13
C GLN A 250 15.40 2.79 18.99
N THR A 251 14.35 3.50 18.55
CA THR A 251 13.69 4.53 19.35
C THR A 251 12.99 3.92 20.58
N THR A 252 12.35 2.77 20.40
CA THR A 252 11.70 2.04 21.49
C THR A 252 12.75 1.52 22.47
N ARG A 253 13.88 0.99 21.98
CA ARG A 253 15.02 0.57 22.80
C ARG A 253 15.57 1.75 23.59
N MET A 254 15.84 2.90 22.97
CA MET A 254 16.33 4.08 23.71
C MET A 254 15.31 4.63 24.72
N ARG A 255 14.00 4.53 24.43
CA ARG A 255 12.95 4.91 25.39
C ARG A 255 12.89 3.96 26.59
N ILE A 256 13.04 2.66 26.36
CA ILE A 256 13.08 1.65 27.42
C ILE A 256 14.36 1.81 28.25
N GLU A 257 15.51 1.93 27.60
CA GLU A 257 16.83 2.08 28.24
C GLU A 257 16.91 3.41 29.03
N GLY A 258 16.26 4.48 28.57
CA GLY A 258 16.16 5.75 29.30
C GLY A 258 15.24 5.72 30.54
N GLN A 259 14.17 4.91 30.52
CA GLN A 259 13.29 4.75 31.69
C GLN A 259 13.83 3.75 32.72
N ASP A 260 14.56 2.72 32.27
CA ASP A 260 15.12 1.71 33.17
C ASP A 260 16.29 2.27 33.97
N ILE A 261 17.17 3.09 33.39
CA ILE A 261 18.31 3.68 34.12
C ILE A 261 17.84 4.61 35.24
N GLU A 262 16.80 5.44 35.02
CA GLU A 262 16.26 6.31 36.09
C GLU A 262 15.56 5.50 37.19
N SER A 263 14.86 4.42 36.82
CA SER A 263 14.20 3.52 37.78
C SER A 263 15.22 2.71 38.59
N GLU A 264 16.23 2.14 37.95
CA GLU A 264 17.33 1.42 38.59
C GLU A 264 18.17 2.34 39.48
N LEU A 265 18.46 3.57 39.04
CA LEU A 265 19.19 4.56 39.84
C LEU A 265 18.37 5.04 41.04
N ALA A 266 17.06 5.23 40.89
CA ALA A 266 16.17 5.54 42.02
C ALA A 266 16.05 4.35 43.00
N GLN A 267 16.00 3.12 42.50
CA GLN A 267 15.94 1.91 43.31
C GLN A 267 17.27 1.62 44.02
N ALA A 268 18.40 1.88 43.36
CA ALA A 268 19.74 1.80 43.95
C ALA A 268 19.89 2.85 45.06
N LYS A 269 19.47 4.10 44.83
CA LYS A 269 19.46 5.15 45.88
C LYS A 269 18.58 4.78 47.07
N LEU A 270 17.37 4.25 46.82
CA LEU A 270 16.49 3.76 47.88
C LEU A 270 17.11 2.60 48.67
N SER A 271 17.82 1.69 48.01
CA SER A 271 18.50 0.57 48.68
C SER A 271 19.70 1.05 49.52
N SER A 272 20.46 2.03 49.01
CA SER A 272 21.57 2.65 49.73
C SER A 272 21.08 3.36 50.98
N LEU A 273 20.03 4.19 50.86
CA LEU A 273 19.44 4.91 51.99
C LEU A 273 18.86 3.96 53.05
N ARG A 274 18.28 2.82 52.64
CA ARG A 274 17.81 1.79 53.58
C ARG A 274 18.96 1.12 54.34
N LYS A 275 20.08 0.87 53.66
CA LYS A 275 21.28 0.29 54.29
C LYS A 275 21.90 1.28 55.28
N GLU A 276 22.02 2.54 54.89
CA GLU A 276 22.52 3.61 55.75
C GLU A 276 21.62 3.82 56.98
N MET A 277 20.30 3.79 56.82
CA MET A 277 19.36 3.82 57.95
C MET A 277 19.54 2.63 58.89
N ALA A 278 19.72 1.42 58.36
CA ALA A 278 19.95 0.23 59.19
C ALA A 278 21.29 0.29 59.94
N GLU A 279 22.33 0.83 59.32
CA GLU A 279 23.65 1.05 59.96
C GLU A 279 23.57 2.10 61.07
N LEU A 280 22.82 3.19 60.85
CA LEU A 280 22.57 4.20 61.88
C LEU A 280 21.77 3.63 63.06
N GLU A 281 20.73 2.84 62.79
CA GLU A 281 19.96 2.15 63.85
C GLU A 281 20.84 1.19 64.65
N SER A 282 21.71 0.41 63.98
CA SER A 282 22.66 -0.48 64.66
C SER A 282 23.63 0.30 65.54
N ARG A 283 24.19 1.41 65.02
CA ARG A 283 25.13 2.26 65.75
C ARG A 283 24.49 2.93 66.96
N TRP A 284 23.25 3.41 66.82
CA TRP A 284 22.51 3.98 67.95
C TRP A 284 22.19 2.93 69.00
N LYS A 285 21.84 1.71 68.60
CA LYS A 285 21.61 0.61 69.52
C LYS A 285 22.87 0.25 70.29
N GLU A 286 24.01 0.10 69.61
CA GLU A 286 25.30 -0.16 70.26
C GLU A 286 25.70 0.96 71.22
N SER A 287 25.55 2.22 70.81
CA SER A 287 25.84 3.36 71.68
C SER A 287 24.91 3.42 72.89
N TYR A 288 23.65 3.03 72.73
CA TYR A 288 22.68 2.95 73.83
C TYR A 288 23.06 1.84 74.81
N ASP A 289 23.42 0.65 74.31
CA ASP A 289 23.83 -0.50 75.14
C ASP A 289 25.11 -0.17 75.94
N VAL A 290 26.08 0.51 75.33
CA VAL A 290 27.29 1.00 76.01
C VAL A 290 26.95 2.00 77.10
N LEU A 291 26.08 2.97 76.81
CA LEU A 291 25.62 3.95 77.79
C LEU A 291 24.88 3.30 78.97
N LEU A 292 24.09 2.27 78.70
CA LEU A 292 23.35 1.54 79.72
C LEU A 292 24.32 0.77 80.63
N ALA A 293 25.32 0.09 80.05
CA ALA A 293 26.38 -0.58 80.80
C ALA A 293 27.23 0.41 81.64
N GLU A 294 27.57 1.57 81.07
CA GLU A 294 28.28 2.64 81.77
C GLU A 294 27.44 3.22 82.93
N ASN A 295 26.13 3.41 82.72
CA ASN A 295 25.21 3.89 83.75
C ASN A 295 25.12 2.93 84.94
N GLU A 296 25.01 1.62 84.69
CA GLU A 296 25.05 0.58 85.72
C GLU A 296 26.38 0.57 86.49
N LYS A 297 27.51 0.72 85.77
CA LYS A 297 28.85 0.79 86.38
C LYS A 297 29.04 2.06 87.21
N LEU A 298 28.46 3.18 86.80
CA LEU A 298 28.62 4.45 87.51
C LEU A 298 27.68 4.57 88.70
N LYS A 299 26.44 4.06 88.61
CA LYS A 299 25.54 3.87 89.76
C LYS A 299 26.19 3.05 90.87
N SER A 300 26.95 2.02 90.51
CA SER A 300 27.70 1.22 91.49
C SER A 300 28.96 1.90 92.04
N SER A 301 29.42 3.02 91.47
CA SER A 301 30.67 3.72 91.86
C SER A 301 30.49 5.07 92.56
N GLY A 302 29.27 5.62 92.64
CA GLY A 302 28.99 6.91 93.30
C GLY A 302 29.43 8.18 92.53
N ALA A 303 29.79 8.06 91.25
CA ALA A 303 30.25 9.18 90.39
C ALA A 303 29.14 9.82 89.54
N GLU A 304 27.92 9.95 90.09
CA GLU A 304 26.71 10.35 89.36
C GLU A 304 26.75 11.76 88.74
N ALA A 305 27.46 12.70 89.39
CA ALA A 305 27.50 14.10 88.94
C ALA A 305 28.27 14.28 87.60
N LEU A 306 29.35 13.52 87.39
CA LEU A 306 30.10 13.54 86.13
C LEU A 306 29.34 12.88 84.99
N LEU A 307 28.58 11.81 85.29
CA LEU A 307 27.73 11.15 84.31
C LEU A 307 26.60 12.08 83.83
N ALA A 308 25.96 12.79 84.76
CA ALA A 308 24.92 13.77 84.42
C ALA A 308 25.46 14.88 83.50
N ALA A 309 26.70 15.34 83.73
CA ALA A 309 27.33 16.33 82.85
C ALA A 309 27.61 15.78 81.43
N GLN A 310 28.13 14.55 81.32
CA GLN A 310 28.35 13.92 80.02
C GLN A 310 27.04 13.63 79.27
N TRP A 311 25.98 13.26 79.98
CA TRP A 311 24.66 13.03 79.40
C TRP A 311 24.05 14.32 78.83
N ARG A 312 24.18 15.45 79.54
CA ARG A 312 23.76 16.76 79.02
C ARG A 312 24.49 17.11 77.74
N HIS A 313 25.82 16.95 77.72
CA HIS A 313 26.62 17.24 76.52
C HIS A 313 26.25 16.34 75.33
N ARG A 314 26.06 15.03 75.54
CA ARG A 314 25.64 14.11 74.45
C ARG A 314 24.22 14.42 73.98
N TYR A 315 23.31 14.78 74.89
CA TYR A 315 21.95 15.19 74.54
C TYR A 315 21.95 16.47 73.71
N GLU A 316 22.70 17.49 74.12
CA GLU A 316 22.85 18.74 73.37
C GLU A 316 23.43 18.52 71.97
N ALA A 317 24.42 17.62 71.84
CA ALA A 317 24.98 17.24 70.53
C ALA A 317 23.94 16.56 69.62
N CYS A 318 23.20 15.56 70.13
CA CYS A 318 22.14 14.90 69.35
C CYS A 318 21.01 15.87 68.97
N LEU A 319 20.69 16.82 69.85
CA LEU A 319 19.66 17.82 69.60
C LEU A 319 20.08 18.78 68.48
N LYS A 320 21.35 19.19 68.48
CA LYS A 320 21.94 19.98 67.39
C LYS A 320 21.96 19.21 66.05
N GLU A 321 22.37 17.94 66.05
CA GLU A 321 22.35 17.11 64.82
C GLU A 321 20.94 16.96 64.27
N LYS A 322 19.93 16.84 65.14
CA LYS A 322 18.52 16.82 64.74
C LYS A 322 18.09 18.15 64.11
N GLU A 323 18.47 19.30 64.69
CA GLU A 323 18.18 20.62 64.14
C GLU A 323 18.84 20.80 62.76
N ASP A 324 20.09 20.39 62.61
CA ASP A 324 20.81 20.43 61.32
C ASP A 324 20.16 19.51 60.27
N ALA A 325 19.68 18.33 60.66
CA ALA A 325 18.95 17.44 59.74
C ALA A 325 17.59 18.02 59.31
N VAL A 326 16.87 18.70 60.22
CA VAL A 326 15.59 19.34 59.93
C VAL A 326 15.78 20.51 58.96
N THR A 327 16.78 21.36 59.18
CA THR A 327 17.08 22.49 58.29
C THR A 327 17.49 22.02 56.89
N ASN A 328 18.29 20.96 56.77
CA ASN A 328 18.62 20.36 55.47
C ASN A 328 17.39 19.80 54.73
N LEU A 329 16.48 19.13 55.45
CA LEU A 329 15.24 18.61 54.87
C LEU A 329 14.35 19.75 54.36
N GLU A 330 14.26 20.84 55.11
CA GLU A 330 13.51 22.03 54.72
C GLU A 330 14.07 22.68 53.45
N MET A 331 15.39 22.84 53.35
CA MET A 331 16.04 23.34 52.14
C MET A 331 15.81 22.44 50.91
N GLU A 332 15.86 21.11 51.06
CA GLU A 332 15.59 20.20 49.94
C GLU A 332 14.11 20.21 49.52
N ARG A 333 13.19 20.38 50.47
CA ARG A 333 11.76 20.60 50.14
C ARG A 333 11.55 21.88 49.34
N GLU A 334 12.22 22.97 49.72
CA GLU A 334 12.15 24.24 49.01
C GLU A 334 12.67 24.11 47.57
N LYS A 335 13.82 23.45 47.36
CA LYS A 335 14.36 23.16 46.02
C LYS A 335 13.40 22.35 45.14
N VAL A 336 12.73 21.35 45.71
CA VAL A 336 11.75 20.54 44.97
C VAL A 336 10.55 21.39 44.54
N LEU A 337 10.06 22.28 45.40
CA LEU A 337 8.98 23.21 45.08
C LEU A 337 9.40 24.21 43.99
N GLU A 338 10.60 24.75 44.06
CA GLU A 338 11.15 25.66 43.06
C GLU A 338 11.26 24.99 41.67
N LEU A 339 11.72 23.73 41.62
CA LEU A 339 11.76 22.94 40.38
C LEU A 339 10.38 22.62 39.80
N GLN A 340 9.36 22.46 40.66
CA GLN A 340 7.98 22.29 40.21
C GLN A 340 7.39 23.60 39.68
N GLU A 341 7.69 24.72 40.32
CA GLU A 341 7.22 26.03 39.88
C GLU A 341 7.86 26.46 38.56
N ASN A 342 9.16 26.19 38.36
CA ASN A 342 9.85 26.42 37.09
C ASN A 342 9.25 25.58 35.95
N ARG A 343 8.89 24.31 36.21
CA ARG A 343 8.15 23.49 35.24
C ARG A 343 6.78 24.09 34.91
N ARG A 344 6.03 24.52 35.92
CA ARG A 344 4.72 25.16 35.72
C ARG A 344 4.81 26.47 34.93
N LYS A 345 5.85 27.28 35.16
CA LYS A 345 6.12 28.52 34.40
C LYS A 345 6.47 28.22 32.94
N ALA A 346 7.28 27.19 32.68
CA ALA A 346 7.60 26.75 31.31
C ALA A 346 6.35 26.29 30.55
N ASP A 347 5.45 25.56 31.23
CA ASP A 347 4.20 25.10 30.63
C ASP A 347 3.19 26.25 30.40
N ALA A 348 3.18 27.27 31.27
CA ALA A 348 2.31 28.44 31.12
C ALA A 348 2.64 29.29 29.87
N GLY A 349 3.93 29.51 29.59
CA GLY A 349 4.37 30.29 28.41
C GLY A 349 4.01 29.66 27.06
N LYS A 350 3.78 28.33 27.04
CA LYS A 350 3.41 27.59 25.83
C LYS A 350 2.02 27.97 25.31
N TYR A 351 1.08 28.23 26.20
CA TYR A 351 -0.29 28.63 25.81
C TYR A 351 -0.37 30.10 25.42
N GLU A 352 0.41 30.95 26.08
CA GLU A 352 0.51 32.36 25.74
C GLU A 352 1.11 32.59 24.36
N THR A 353 2.14 31.82 24.00
CA THR A 353 2.71 31.83 22.65
C THR A 353 1.68 31.40 21.59
N LYS A 354 0.94 30.31 21.84
CA LYS A 354 -0.14 29.87 20.95
C LYS A 354 -1.25 30.91 20.80
N TYR A 355 -1.60 31.60 21.88
CA TYR A 355 -2.63 32.63 21.86
C TYR A 355 -2.18 33.87 21.05
N ARG A 356 -0.90 34.24 21.17
CA ARG A 356 -0.29 35.31 20.37
C ARG A 356 -0.32 34.98 18.88
N ASP A 357 0.12 33.78 18.51
CA ASP A 357 0.15 33.33 17.11
C ASP A 357 -1.27 33.24 16.52
N LEU A 358 -2.24 32.79 17.32
CA LEU A 358 -3.66 32.75 16.92
C LEU A 358 -4.22 34.16 16.74
N LYS A 359 -3.89 35.11 17.62
CA LYS A 359 -4.31 36.51 17.50
C LYS A 359 -3.70 37.19 16.27
N GLU A 360 -2.46 36.87 15.94
CA GLU A 360 -1.76 37.39 14.76
C GLU A 360 -2.36 36.83 13.45
N SER A 361 -2.68 35.53 13.41
CA SER A 361 -3.37 34.93 12.26
C SER A 361 -4.76 35.52 12.04
N PHE A 362 -5.52 35.79 13.12
CA PHE A 362 -6.81 36.47 13.03
C PHE A 362 -6.69 37.92 12.54
N ARG A 363 -5.64 38.63 12.94
CA ARG A 363 -5.36 40.00 12.48
C ARG A 363 -5.07 40.01 10.98
N LEU A 364 -4.25 39.07 10.49
CA LEU A 364 -3.97 38.91 9.07
C LEU A 364 -5.24 38.58 8.28
N TYR A 365 -6.05 37.64 8.78
CA TYR A 365 -7.31 37.27 8.16
C TYR A 365 -8.24 38.48 8.01
N ARG A 366 -8.42 39.27 9.09
CA ARG A 366 -9.25 40.47 9.06
C ARG A 366 -8.70 41.54 8.11
N LYS A 367 -7.39 41.69 8.03
CA LYS A 367 -6.75 42.61 7.07
C LYS A 367 -7.04 42.17 5.64
N LYS A 368 -6.85 40.88 5.33
CA LYS A 368 -7.11 40.31 4.00
C LYS A 368 -8.59 40.37 3.61
N ALA A 369 -9.50 40.08 4.55
CA ALA A 369 -10.93 40.19 4.30
C ALA A 369 -11.37 41.64 4.03
N LYS A 370 -10.81 42.61 4.76
CA LYS A 370 -11.05 44.04 4.48
C LYS A 370 -10.52 44.46 3.11
N GLU A 371 -9.35 43.96 2.73
CA GLU A 371 -8.74 44.23 1.43
C GLU A 371 -9.61 43.69 0.28
N ILE A 372 -10.09 42.44 0.39
CA ILE A 372 -11.03 41.85 -0.57
C ILE A 372 -12.32 42.67 -0.65
N PHE A 373 -12.89 43.05 0.50
CA PHE A 373 -14.14 43.81 0.55
C PHE A 373 -13.99 45.22 -0.05
N LEU A 374 -12.85 45.88 0.20
CA LEU A 374 -12.55 47.20 -0.34
C LEU A 374 -12.32 47.15 -1.86
N ALA A 375 -11.62 46.12 -2.35
CA ALA A 375 -11.45 45.86 -3.78
C ALA A 375 -12.80 45.63 -4.48
N GLN A 376 -13.75 44.98 -3.81
CA GLN A 376 -15.09 44.72 -4.34
C GLN A 376 -15.99 45.98 -4.36
N GLN A 377 -15.78 46.91 -3.43
CA GLN A 377 -16.57 48.16 -3.32
C GLN A 377 -16.11 49.25 -4.31
N GLN A 378 -14.86 49.23 -4.77
CA GLN A 378 -14.34 50.20 -5.74
C GLN A 378 -14.78 49.96 -7.19
N GLY A 379 -15.63 48.97 -7.46
CA GLY A 379 -16.28 48.83 -8.77
C GLY A 379 -15.33 48.53 -9.93
N GLU A 380 -14.17 47.94 -9.66
CA GLU A 380 -13.26 47.42 -10.70
C GLU A 380 -13.75 46.05 -11.18
N THR A 381 -14.90 46.04 -11.86
CA THR A 381 -15.29 44.90 -12.71
C THR A 381 -14.47 44.97 -13.99
N GLY A 382 -13.26 44.42 -13.96
CA GLY A 382 -12.44 44.25 -15.15
C GLY A 382 -11.00 44.74 -15.06
N PHE A 383 -10.27 44.44 -13.99
CA PHE A 383 -8.81 44.32 -14.11
C PHE A 383 -8.29 43.37 -13.04
N MET A 384 -7.84 42.19 -13.48
CA MET A 384 -6.96 41.32 -12.70
C MET A 384 -5.71 42.13 -12.32
N PRO A 385 -5.38 42.31 -11.03
CA PRO A 385 -4.06 42.78 -10.67
C PRO A 385 -3.10 41.60 -10.88
N SER A 386 -2.54 41.58 -12.08
CA SER A 386 -1.17 41.14 -12.31
C SER A 386 -0.26 41.75 -11.24
N LEU A 387 0.55 40.88 -10.61
CA LEU A 387 1.50 41.10 -9.50
C LEU A 387 0.87 40.96 -8.10
N HIS A 388 0.86 39.80 -7.43
CA HIS A 388 1.92 38.78 -7.35
C HIS A 388 1.51 37.40 -7.91
N ASP A 389 1.68 37.29 -9.22
CA ASP A 389 1.61 36.09 -10.03
C ASP A 389 2.69 35.06 -9.64
N SER A 390 3.86 35.47 -9.14
CA SER A 390 4.96 34.52 -8.87
C SER A 390 4.72 33.54 -7.72
N GLY A 391 3.86 33.82 -6.76
CA GLY A 391 3.59 32.91 -5.64
C GLY A 391 2.52 31.87 -5.96
N ALA A 392 1.44 32.32 -6.59
CA ALA A 392 0.33 31.47 -7.02
C ALA A 392 0.69 30.67 -8.28
N GLU A 393 1.37 31.26 -9.26
CA GLU A 393 1.95 30.50 -10.38
C GLU A 393 3.07 29.60 -9.88
N ASN A 394 3.95 29.99 -8.94
CA ASN A 394 4.91 29.01 -8.40
C ASN A 394 4.22 27.88 -7.65
N ALA A 395 3.13 28.13 -6.92
CA ALA A 395 2.37 27.08 -6.25
C ALA A 395 1.64 26.19 -7.26
N LYS A 396 1.07 26.77 -8.32
CA LYS A 396 0.40 26.09 -9.43
C LYS A 396 1.40 25.28 -10.26
N ILE A 397 2.56 25.83 -10.57
CA ILE A 397 3.69 25.18 -11.25
C ILE A 397 4.29 24.09 -10.36
N SER A 398 4.42 24.30 -9.04
CA SER A 398 4.91 23.27 -8.11
C SER A 398 3.90 22.13 -7.97
N TYR A 399 2.61 22.47 -7.90
CA TYR A 399 1.52 21.51 -7.90
C TYR A 399 1.51 20.73 -9.21
N LEU A 400 1.56 21.40 -10.36
CA LEU A 400 1.59 20.78 -11.68
C LEU A 400 2.85 19.94 -11.88
N LYS A 401 4.04 20.38 -11.45
CA LYS A 401 5.27 19.58 -11.48
C LYS A 401 5.12 18.29 -10.68
N ASN A 402 4.56 18.37 -9.47
CA ASN A 402 4.32 17.18 -8.64
C ASN A 402 3.27 16.27 -9.29
N LEU A 403 2.20 16.85 -9.84
CA LEU A 403 1.16 16.13 -10.56
C LEU A 403 1.73 15.41 -11.81
N MET A 404 2.60 16.08 -12.58
CA MET A 404 3.25 15.53 -13.77
C MET A 404 4.30 14.46 -13.46
N VAL A 405 5.09 14.63 -12.39
CA VAL A 405 6.04 13.60 -11.93
C VAL A 405 5.30 12.32 -11.55
N ASN A 406 4.19 12.45 -10.83
CA ASN A 406 3.33 11.31 -10.50
C ASN A 406 2.64 10.74 -11.74
N TYR A 407 2.11 11.59 -12.64
CA TYR A 407 1.45 11.16 -13.87
C TYR A 407 2.36 10.33 -14.78
N LEU A 408 3.62 10.76 -14.99
CA LEU A 408 4.58 10.04 -15.83
C LEU A 408 5.08 8.72 -15.22
N GLY A 409 5.01 8.59 -13.89
CA GLY A 409 5.48 7.40 -13.16
C GLY A 409 4.37 6.43 -12.72
N SER A 410 3.10 6.71 -13.01
CA SER A 410 1.96 5.95 -12.50
C SER A 410 1.20 5.18 -13.59
N ASP A 411 0.43 4.18 -13.15
CA ASP A 411 -0.31 3.26 -14.02
C ASP A 411 -1.48 3.95 -14.74
N VAL A 412 -2.00 3.32 -15.81
CA VAL A 412 -3.05 3.87 -16.69
C VAL A 412 -4.27 4.37 -15.91
N SER A 413 -4.74 3.61 -14.92
CA SER A 413 -5.91 3.99 -14.10
C SER A 413 -5.69 5.23 -13.24
N VAL A 414 -4.46 5.43 -12.75
CA VAL A 414 -4.08 6.62 -11.96
C VAL A 414 -3.93 7.83 -12.89
N ARG A 415 -3.37 7.63 -14.08
CA ARG A 415 -3.29 8.65 -15.13
C ARG A 415 -4.67 9.18 -15.53
N ASP A 416 -5.63 8.28 -15.74
CA ASP A 416 -7.03 8.64 -16.06
C ASP A 416 -7.67 9.52 -14.97
N HIS A 417 -7.35 9.27 -13.70
CA HIS A 417 -7.84 10.08 -12.59
C HIS A 417 -7.14 11.45 -12.49
N MET A 418 -5.88 11.55 -12.91
CA MET A 418 -5.08 12.78 -12.81
C MET A 418 -5.26 13.72 -14.02
N GLU A 419 -5.67 13.20 -15.18
CA GLU A 419 -5.92 13.96 -16.41
C GLU A 419 -6.92 15.12 -16.25
N PRO A 420 -8.09 14.95 -15.61
CA PRO A 420 -9.02 16.05 -15.36
C PRO A 420 -8.42 17.16 -14.49
N ALA A 421 -7.61 16.79 -13.50
CA ALA A 421 -6.95 17.75 -12.63
C ALA A 421 -5.85 18.54 -13.37
N ILE A 422 -5.09 17.89 -14.26
CA ILE A 422 -4.11 18.56 -15.13
C ILE A 422 -4.81 19.52 -16.10
N ALA A 423 -5.89 19.07 -16.74
CA ALA A 423 -6.67 19.87 -17.67
C ALA A 423 -7.28 21.11 -17.00
N THR A 424 -7.76 20.97 -15.77
CA THR A 424 -8.28 22.09 -14.98
C THR A 424 -7.18 23.10 -14.64
N VAL A 425 -5.97 22.64 -14.32
CA VAL A 425 -4.84 23.53 -14.01
C VAL A 425 -4.32 24.25 -15.25
N LEU A 426 -4.37 23.61 -16.42
CA LEU A 426 -3.93 24.17 -17.70
C LEU A 426 -5.03 24.90 -18.47
N ASN A 427 -6.25 24.97 -17.93
CA ASN A 427 -7.43 25.59 -18.54
C ASN A 427 -7.76 25.01 -19.94
N PHE A 428 -7.68 23.69 -20.11
CA PHE A 428 -8.15 23.07 -21.35
C PHE A 428 -9.66 23.23 -21.51
N THR A 429 -10.06 23.57 -22.72
CA THR A 429 -11.47 23.60 -23.11
C THR A 429 -12.05 22.17 -23.19
N GLU A 430 -13.36 22.03 -23.05
CA GLU A 430 -14.03 20.73 -23.20
C GLU A 430 -13.76 20.10 -24.58
N GLU A 431 -13.64 20.94 -25.62
CA GLU A 431 -13.27 20.49 -26.97
C GLU A 431 -11.84 19.94 -27.06
N GLU A 432 -10.89 20.52 -26.34
CA GLU A 432 -9.51 20.03 -26.27
C GLU A 432 -9.42 18.72 -25.48
N LEU A 433 -10.20 18.60 -24.40
CA LEU A 433 -10.32 17.37 -23.62
C LEU A 433 -10.87 16.22 -24.46
N ASP A 434 -11.87 16.47 -25.30
CA ASP A 434 -12.43 15.46 -26.20
C ASP A 434 -11.47 15.08 -27.33
N LYS A 435 -10.68 16.03 -27.84
CA LYS A 435 -9.60 15.74 -28.79
C LYS A 435 -8.51 14.87 -28.17
N ILE A 436 -8.11 15.13 -26.92
CA ILE A 436 -7.12 14.33 -26.19
C ILE A 436 -7.65 12.90 -25.95
N LYS A 437 -8.92 12.75 -25.54
CA LYS A 437 -9.56 11.42 -25.37
C LYS A 437 -9.61 10.63 -26.68
N LYS A 438 -9.98 11.29 -27.81
CA LYS A 438 -9.97 10.65 -29.13
C LYS A 438 -8.56 10.26 -29.58
N ALA A 439 -7.57 11.13 -29.38
CA ALA A 439 -6.18 10.85 -29.69
C ALA A 439 -5.62 9.69 -28.84
N LYS A 440 -6.04 9.57 -27.57
CA LYS A 440 -5.68 8.45 -26.69
C LYS A 440 -6.26 7.12 -27.17
N GLY A 441 -7.53 7.09 -27.56
CA GLY A 441 -8.15 5.90 -28.16
C GLY A 441 -7.52 5.47 -29.49
N GLN A 442 -6.98 6.42 -30.27
CA GLN A 442 -6.21 6.13 -31.49
C GLN A 442 -4.76 5.72 -31.20
N SER A 443 -4.12 6.32 -30.20
CA SER A 443 -2.77 5.95 -29.76
C SER A 443 -2.74 4.56 -29.12
N ASP A 444 -3.79 4.16 -28.41
CA ASP A 444 -3.95 2.80 -27.88
C ASP A 444 -4.25 1.77 -28.99
N SER A 445 -4.66 2.23 -30.18
CA SER A 445 -4.88 1.41 -31.38
C SER A 445 -3.60 1.25 -32.23
N TRP A 446 -2.48 1.87 -31.84
CA TRP A 446 -1.18 1.72 -32.53
C TRP A 446 -0.23 0.74 -31.81
N TRP A 447 -0.70 0.05 -30.75
CA TRP A 447 0.01 -1.05 -30.09
C TRP A 447 -0.63 -2.39 -30.39
#